data_AF-A0A846AGU3-F1
#
_entry.id   AF-A0A846AGU3-F1
#
_cell.length_a   1.000
_cell.length_b   1.000
_cell.length_c   1.000
_cell.angle_alpha   90.00
_cell.angle_beta   90.00
_cell.angle_gamma   90.00
#
_symmetry.space_group_name_H-M   'P 1'
#
loop_
_entity.id
_entity.type
_entity.pdbx_description
1 polymer ?
#
loop_
_entity_poly.entity_id
_entity_poly.type
_entity_poly.pdbx_seq_one_letter_code
_entity_poly.pdbx_strand_id
1 'polypeptide(L)' 'MALVSSAKQNQELQNQKEAMEKFCLAKGLCVDQWICEIGGGMNFKRREFLRIVIDAIDGKTESIVVAHKDRLCRFEE' A
#
# COMPACT_ATOMS: atom_id res chain seq x y z
N MET A 1 -1.21 -1.86 1.79
CA MET A 1 -0.95 -1.13 0.53
C MET A 1 -0.13 -1.99 -0.42
N ALA A 2 -0.62 -2.12 -1.66
CA ALA A 2 0.11 -2.69 -2.81
C ALA A 2 0.33 -1.60 -3.87
N LEU A 3 1.47 -1.66 -4.58
CA LEU A 3 1.87 -0.67 -5.58
C LEU A 3 2.54 -1.33 -6.78
N VAL A 4 2.18 -0.89 -7.99
CA VAL A 4 2.93 -1.20 -9.21
C VAL A 4 3.20 0.05 -10.02
N SER A 5 4.28 0.06 -10.79
CA SER A 5 4.71 1.26 -11.52
C SER A 5 3.94 1.49 -12.82
N SER A 6 3.26 0.47 -13.35
CA SER A 6 2.54 0.54 -14.62
C SER A 6 1.27 -0.32 -14.62
N ALA A 7 0.25 0.11 -15.36
CA ALA A 7 -0.98 -0.66 -15.57
C ALA A 7 -0.74 -2.04 -16.21
N LYS A 8 0.38 -2.23 -16.93
CA LYS A 8 0.78 -3.54 -17.46
C LYS A 8 1.02 -4.59 -16.36
N GLN A 9 1.26 -4.14 -15.13
CA GLN A 9 1.53 -4.98 -13.96
C GLN A 9 0.27 -5.20 -13.11
N ASN A 10 -0.93 -5.05 -13.68
CA ASN A 10 -2.18 -5.19 -12.91
C ASN A 10 -2.32 -6.59 -12.27
N GLN A 11 -1.88 -7.65 -12.95
CA GLN A 11 -1.91 -9.00 -12.36
C GLN A 11 -1.01 -9.09 -11.12
N GLU A 12 0.17 -8.48 -11.17
CA GLU A 12 1.09 -8.42 -10.04
C GLU A 12 0.49 -7.62 -8.87
N LEU A 13 -0.24 -6.53 -9.16
CA LEU A 13 -0.96 -5.77 -8.14
C LEU A 13 -2.00 -6.62 -7.41
N GLN A 14 -2.75 -7.46 -8.15
CA GLN A 14 -3.71 -8.39 -7.57
C GLN A 14 -3.03 -9.48 -6.73
N ASN A 15 -1.94 -10.07 -7.25
CA ASN A 15 -1.17 -11.08 -6.52
C ASN A 15 -0.64 -10.51 -5.18
N GLN A 16 -0.16 -9.26 -5.17
CA GLN A 16 0.26 -8.58 -3.94
C GLN A 16 -0.91 -8.43 -2.96
N LYS A 17 -2.08 -7.99 -3.43
CA LYS A 17 -3.28 -7.85 -2.59
C LYS A 17 -3.67 -9.19 -1.95
N GLU A 18 -3.75 -10.26 -2.74
CA GLU A 18 -4.09 -11.60 -2.25
C GLU A 18 -3.07 -12.13 -1.23
N ALA A 19 -1.78 -11.89 -1.47
CA ALA A 19 -0.74 -12.28 -0.52
C ALA A 19 -0.87 -11.53 0.82
N MET A 20 -1.19 -10.23 0.77
CA MET A 20 -1.44 -9.44 1.97
C MET A 20 -2.72 -9.89 2.70
N GLU A 21 -3.80 -10.21 1.98
CA GLU A 21 -5.02 -10.75 2.57
C GLU A 21 -4.75 -12.03 3.35
N LYS A 22 -4.03 -12.98 2.75
CA LYS A 22 -3.61 -14.23 3.41
C LYS A 22 -2.73 -13.96 4.63
N PHE A 23 -1.79 -13.03 4.52
CA PHE A 23 -0.94 -12.64 5.65
C PHE A 23 -1.73 -12.06 6.82
N CYS A 24 -2.61 -11.08 6.55
CA CYS A 24 -3.42 -10.45 7.59
C CYS A 24 -4.37 -11.45 8.24
N LEU A 25 -5.02 -12.30 7.44
CA LEU A 25 -5.90 -13.36 7.94
C LEU A 25 -5.14 -14.34 8.85
N ALA A 26 -3.96 -14.81 8.43
CA ALA A 26 -3.13 -15.71 9.24
C ALA A 26 -2.63 -15.06 10.54
N LYS A 27 -2.52 -13.73 10.58
CA LYS A 27 -2.13 -12.96 11.77
C LYS A 27 -3.32 -12.52 12.64
N GLY A 28 -4.55 -12.83 12.25
CA GLY A 28 -5.75 -12.39 12.96
C GLY A 28 -5.97 -10.87 12.91
N LEU A 29 -5.42 -10.19 11.90
CA LEU A 29 -5.58 -8.75 11.73
C LEU A 29 -6.91 -8.46 11.01
N CYS A 30 -7.76 -7.65 11.64
CA CYS A 30 -8.92 -7.06 10.97
C CYS A 30 -8.44 -5.91 10.09
N VAL A 31 -8.79 -5.94 8.81
CA VAL A 31 -8.37 -4.91 7.84
C VAL A 31 -9.60 -4.15 7.37
N ASP A 32 -9.67 -2.86 7.69
CA ASP A 32 -10.80 -2.01 7.29
C ASP A 32 -10.72 -1.60 5.81
N GLN A 33 -9.51 -1.41 5.29
CA GLN A 33 -9.32 -0.92 3.92
C GLN A 33 -8.13 -1.55 3.19
N TRP A 34 -8.39 -2.00 1.96
CA TRP A 34 -7.36 -2.41 1.01
C TRP A 34 -7.03 -1.29 0.05
N ILE A 35 -5.78 -0.82 0.07
CA ILE A 35 -5.30 0.27 -0.79
C ILE A 35 -4.36 -0.30 -1.85
N CYS A 36 -4.73 -0.12 -3.12
CA CYS A 36 -3.96 -0.53 -4.29
C CYS A 36 -3.78 0.68 -5.21
N GLU A 37 -2.55 0.92 -5.68
CA GLU A 37 -2.25 2.10 -6.49
C GLU A 37 -1.29 1.77 -7.63
N ILE A 38 -1.44 2.49 -8.75
CA ILE A 38 -0.50 2.46 -9.88
C ILE A 38 0.28 3.77 -9.87
N GLY A 39 1.61 3.70 -9.76
CA GLY A 39 2.49 4.85 -9.77
C GLY A 39 3.91 4.51 -9.30
N GLY A 40 4.84 5.44 -9.46
CA GLY A 40 6.21 5.26 -8.99
C GLY A 40 6.33 5.42 -7.48
N GLY A 41 7.13 4.57 -6.82
CA GLY A 41 7.41 4.68 -5.38
C GLY A 41 8.12 5.98 -4.97
N MET A 42 8.74 6.68 -5.93
CA MET A 42 9.36 8.00 -5.72
C MET A 42 8.38 9.17 -5.93
N ASN A 43 7.14 8.89 -6.37
CA ASN A 43 6.11 9.92 -6.52
C ASN A 43 5.36 10.11 -5.20
N PHE A 44 5.77 11.12 -4.43
CA PHE A 44 5.13 11.51 -3.17
C PHE A 44 3.80 12.24 -3.35
N LYS A 45 3.37 12.53 -4.59
CA LYS A 45 2.07 13.15 -4.92
C LYS A 45 1.01 12.14 -5.33
N ARG A 46 1.29 10.85 -5.16
CA ARG A 46 0.35 9.76 -5.39
C ARG A 46 -0.89 9.92 -4.50
N ARG A 47 -2.07 9.77 -5.08
CA ARG A 47 -3.35 10.10 -4.43
C ARG A 47 -3.57 9.25 -3.18
N GLU A 48 -3.38 7.94 -3.30
CA GLU A 48 -3.63 7.03 -2.18
C GLU A 48 -2.51 7.13 -1.13
N PHE A 49 -1.27 7.36 -1.55
CA PHE A 49 -0.17 7.67 -0.63
C PHE A 49 -0.46 8.91 0.22
N LEU A 50 -0.87 10.02 -0.40
CA LEU A 50 -1.23 11.23 0.33
C LEU A 50 -2.41 11.01 1.28
N ARG A 51 -3.42 10.22 0.88
CA ARG A 51 -4.52 9.85 1.78
C ARG A 51 -4.01 9.14 3.03
N ILE A 52 -3.16 8.12 2.87
CA ILE A 52 -2.57 7.38 3.99
C ILE A 52 -1.79 8.32 4.92
N VAL A 53 -0.97 9.21 4.35
CA VAL A 53 -0.17 10.16 5.14
C VAL A 53 -1.05 11.10 5.95
N ILE A 54 -2.09 11.67 5.33
CA ILE A 54 -3.04 12.57 6.00
C ILE A 54 -3.81 11.83 7.09
N ASP A 55 -4.34 10.64 6.81
CA ASP A 55 -5.09 9.86 7.78
C ASP A 55 -4.21 9.41 8.96
N ALA A 56 -2.91 9.16 8.73
CA ALA A 56 -1.96 8.88 9.79
C ALA A 56 -1.64 10.12 10.65
N ILE A 57 -1.43 11.29 10.02
CA ILE A 57 -1.21 12.56 10.73
C ILE A 57 -2.42 12.95 11.57
N ASP A 58 -3.63 12.74 11.04
CA ASP A 58 -4.89 13.02 11.73
C ASP A 58 -5.22 12.01 12.85
N GLY A 59 -4.38 10.99 13.06
CA GLY A 59 -4.61 9.94 14.06
C GLY A 59 -5.76 8.99 13.73
N LYS A 60 -6.23 8.96 12.47
CA LYS A 60 -7.30 8.08 11.99
C LYS A 60 -6.79 6.68 11.63
N THR A 61 -5.47 6.51 11.52
CA THR A 61 -4.84 5.25 11.15
C THR A 61 -4.10 4.66 12.35
N GLU A 62 -4.56 3.51 12.83
CA GLU A 62 -3.88 2.77 13.91
C GLU A 62 -2.65 2.00 13.39
N SER A 63 -2.76 1.40 12.21
CA SER A 63 -1.71 0.54 11.65
C SER A 63 -1.76 0.51 10.13
N ILE A 64 -0.57 0.43 9.50
CA ILE A 64 -0.43 0.34 8.04
C ILE A 64 0.35 -0.93 7.71
N VAL A 65 -0.29 -1.84 6.97
CA VAL A 65 0.39 -3.03 6.42
C VAL A 65 0.79 -2.74 4.98
N VAL A 66 2.04 -3.04 4.62
CA VAL A 66 2.61 -2.85 3.28
C VAL A 66 3.17 -4.16 2.76
N ALA A 67 2.99 -4.46 1.46
CA ALA A 67 3.53 -5.69 0.87
C ALA A 67 5.07 -5.72 0.98
N HIS A 68 5.72 -4.61 0.67
CA HIS A 68 7.16 -4.38 0.85
C HIS A 68 7.40 -2.90 1.20
N LYS A 69 8.51 -2.59 1.88
CA LYS A 69 8.82 -1.23 2.34
C LYS A 69 8.86 -0.21 1.19
N ASP A 70 9.40 -0.61 0.03
CA ASP A 70 9.53 0.21 -1.17
C ASP A 70 8.19 0.50 -1.89
N ARG A 71 7.10 -0.19 -1.50
CA ARG A 71 5.75 0.01 -2.04
C ARG A 71 5.05 1.20 -1.39
N LEU A 72 5.49 1.62 -0.20
CA LEU A 72 4.97 2.82 0.45
C LEU A 72 5.61 4.07 -0.15
N CYS A 73 6.94 4.16 -0.10
CA CYS A 73 7.72 5.19 -0.77
C CYS A 73 9.18 4.74 -0.93
N ARG A 74 9.90 5.40 -1.84
CA ARG A 74 11.35 5.24 -2.04
C ARG A 74 12.00 6.61 -2.00
N PHE A 75 13.15 6.69 -1.34
CA PHE A 75 14.01 7.87 -1.34
C PHE A 75 15.21 7.60 -2.25
N GLU A 76 15.74 8.64 -2.90
CA GLU A 76 17.07 8.56 -3.52
C GLU A 76 18.13 8.61 -2.40
N GLU A 77 19.23 7.88 -2.59
CA GLU A 77 20.38 7.88 -1.67
C GLU A 77 21.20 9.17 -1.79
#